data_AF-A0A3B8XVJ7-F1
#
_entry.id   AF-A0A3B8XVJ7-F1
#
_cell.length_a   1.000
_cell.length_b   1.000
_cell.length_c   1.000
_cell.angle_alpha   90.00
_cell.angle_beta   90.00
_cell.angle_gamma   90.00
#
_symmetry.space_group_name_H-M   'P 1'
#
loop_
_entity.id
_entity.type
_entity.pdbx_description
1 polymer ?
#
loop_
_entity_poly.entity_id
_entity_poly.type
_entity_poly.pdbx_seq_one_letter_code
_entity_poly.pdbx_strand_id
1 'polypeptide(L)'
;MHPIAEQIWDMKYRLHAEDGTPLDMTVADTWSRVAKALAEAEAPESRAHWEVLFREAMDGYRFLPAGRIVAGAGTGRDVTLFNCFVMGEIPDTMAGIFESLKEAALTMQQGGGIGYDFSTLRPKGAPVKGVGADASGPLSFMDVWDAMCRTIMS
;
A
#
# COMPACT_ATOMS: atom_id res chain seq x y z
N MET A 1 -14.68 -5.07 23.07
CA MET A 1 -13.39 -4.95 22.36
C MET A 1 -12.37 -4.43 23.36
N HIS A 2 -11.09 -4.82 23.25
CA HIS A 2 -10.06 -4.28 24.14
C HIS A 2 -9.85 -2.78 23.84
N PRO A 3 -9.67 -1.88 24.83
CA PRO A 3 -9.57 -0.43 24.59
C PRO A 3 -8.51 -0.04 23.55
N ILE A 4 -7.34 -0.71 23.57
CA ILE A 4 -6.27 -0.48 22.59
C ILE A 4 -6.72 -0.84 21.16
N ALA A 5 -7.46 -1.93 21.00
CA ALA A 5 -7.91 -2.35 19.67
C ALA A 5 -8.91 -1.35 19.10
N GLU A 6 -9.82 -0.85 19.94
CA GLU A 6 -10.80 0.18 19.56
C GLU A 6 -10.11 1.48 19.15
N GLN A 7 -9.12 1.92 19.92
CA GLN A 7 -8.31 3.10 19.58
C GLN A 7 -7.55 2.94 18.26
N ILE A 8 -6.95 1.76 18.01
CA ILE A 8 -6.26 1.49 16.75
C ILE A 8 -7.24 1.47 15.57
N TRP A 9 -8.42 0.84 15.74
CA TRP A 9 -9.45 0.83 14.71
C TRP A 9 -9.90 2.25 14.37
N ASP A 10 -10.23 3.05 15.38
CA ASP A 10 -10.66 4.44 15.20
C ASP A 10 -9.59 5.27 14.47
N MET A 11 -8.33 5.13 14.87
CA MET A 11 -7.22 5.89 14.29
C MET A 11 -6.81 5.46 12.88
N LYS A 12 -6.92 4.17 12.53
CA LYS A 12 -6.28 3.61 11.32
C LYS A 12 -7.25 3.03 10.29
N TYR A 13 -8.43 2.59 10.72
CA TYR A 13 -9.30 1.74 9.89
C TYR A 13 -10.73 2.26 9.77
N ARG A 14 -11.18 3.06 10.72
CA ARG A 14 -12.51 3.66 10.71
C ARG A 14 -12.62 4.67 9.58
N LEU A 15 -13.62 4.48 8.73
CA LEU A 15 -13.91 5.42 7.66
C LEU A 15 -14.53 6.70 8.27
N HIS A 16 -13.96 7.83 7.88
CA HIS A 16 -14.45 9.16 8.19
C HIS A 16 -14.71 9.93 6.89
N ALA A 17 -15.70 10.81 6.91
CA ALA A 17 -15.91 11.83 5.89
C ALA A 17 -14.77 12.88 5.93
N GLU A 18 -14.73 13.77 4.95
CA GLU A 18 -13.70 14.82 4.83
C GLU A 18 -13.68 15.78 6.02
N ASP A 19 -14.83 16.03 6.64
CA ASP A 19 -14.97 16.88 7.83
C ASP A 19 -14.61 16.16 9.15
N GLY A 20 -14.20 14.89 9.07
CA GLY A 20 -13.88 14.05 10.22
C GLY A 20 -15.09 13.36 10.85
N THR A 21 -16.29 13.48 10.27
CA THR A 21 -17.46 12.74 10.76
C THR A 21 -17.27 11.23 10.54
N PRO A 22 -17.41 10.39 11.58
CA PRO A 22 -17.33 8.94 11.41
C PRO A 22 -18.47 8.41 10.54
N LEU A 23 -18.12 7.63 9.50
CA LEU A 23 -19.08 6.95 8.64
C LEU A 23 -19.28 5.49 9.08
N ASP A 24 -18.21 4.81 9.48
CA ASP A 24 -18.33 3.52 10.17
C ASP A 24 -18.59 3.81 11.66
N MET A 25 -19.80 3.52 12.17
CA MET A 25 -20.11 3.80 13.58
C MET A 25 -19.51 2.74 14.53
N THR A 26 -19.36 1.53 14.02
CA THR A 26 -18.84 0.36 14.73
C THR A 26 -17.89 -0.44 13.84
N VAL A 27 -17.11 -1.33 14.44
CA VAL A 27 -16.29 -2.30 13.67
C VAL A 27 -17.16 -3.19 12.78
N ALA A 28 -18.39 -3.49 13.22
CA ALA A 28 -19.34 -4.21 12.39
C ALA A 28 -19.69 -3.43 11.11
N ASP A 29 -19.80 -2.10 11.15
CA ASP A 29 -20.03 -1.31 9.95
C ASP A 29 -18.84 -1.37 9.00
N THR A 30 -17.61 -1.33 9.54
CA THR A 30 -16.38 -1.59 8.76
C THR A 30 -16.42 -2.95 8.06
N TRP A 31 -16.84 -4.01 8.75
CA TRP A 31 -16.98 -5.34 8.13
C TRP A 31 -18.04 -5.37 7.03
N SER A 32 -19.18 -4.71 7.21
CA SER A 32 -20.20 -4.59 6.16
C SER A 32 -19.66 -3.87 4.93
N ARG A 33 -18.97 -2.73 5.13
CA ARG A 33 -18.35 -1.98 4.04
C ARG A 33 -17.34 -2.83 3.26
N VAL A 34 -16.44 -3.50 3.97
CA VAL A 34 -15.42 -4.35 3.35
C VAL A 34 -16.05 -5.54 2.63
N ALA A 35 -17.02 -6.23 3.25
CA ALA A 35 -17.68 -7.38 2.64
C ALA A 35 -18.41 -7.02 1.34
N LYS A 36 -19.15 -5.90 1.34
CA LYS A 36 -19.83 -5.37 0.17
C LYS A 36 -18.84 -5.04 -0.96
N ALA A 37 -17.75 -4.34 -0.64
CA ALA A 37 -16.73 -3.98 -1.62
C ALA A 37 -16.05 -5.22 -2.23
N LEU A 38 -15.75 -6.23 -1.42
CA LEU A 38 -15.16 -7.48 -1.91
C LEU A 38 -16.10 -8.25 -2.83
N ALA A 39 -17.41 -8.27 -2.51
CA ALA A 39 -18.42 -8.93 -3.33
C ALA A 39 -18.58 -8.31 -4.72
N GLU A 40 -18.11 -7.09 -4.97
CA GLU A 40 -18.16 -6.47 -6.31
C GLU A 40 -17.33 -7.21 -7.36
N ALA A 41 -16.30 -7.98 -6.94
CA ALA A 41 -15.51 -8.82 -7.82
C ALA A 41 -16.29 -10.04 -8.36
N GLU A 42 -17.39 -10.40 -7.71
CA GLU A 42 -18.23 -11.55 -8.07
C GLU A 42 -19.27 -11.19 -9.14
N ALA A 43 -19.81 -12.22 -9.79
CA ALA A 43 -20.90 -12.08 -10.77
C ALA A 43 -22.10 -11.33 -10.15
N PRO A 44 -22.74 -10.37 -10.85
CA PRO A 44 -23.80 -9.52 -10.31
C PRO A 44 -24.91 -10.25 -9.54
N GLU A 45 -25.35 -11.40 -10.06
CA GLU A 45 -26.39 -12.25 -9.49
C GLU A 45 -25.99 -12.95 -8.18
N SER A 46 -24.69 -13.10 -7.94
CA SER A 46 -24.13 -13.80 -6.78
C SER A 46 -23.58 -12.85 -5.71
N ARG A 47 -23.46 -11.55 -5.99
CA ARG A 47 -22.84 -10.58 -5.07
C ARG A 47 -23.51 -10.55 -3.70
N ALA A 48 -24.86 -10.56 -3.66
CA ALA A 48 -25.60 -10.57 -2.40
C ALA A 48 -25.32 -11.82 -1.55
N HIS A 49 -25.13 -12.97 -2.19
CA HIS A 49 -24.75 -14.20 -1.50
C HIS A 49 -23.33 -14.09 -0.91
N TRP A 50 -22.37 -13.62 -1.71
CA TRP A 50 -20.98 -13.49 -1.29
C TRP A 50 -20.76 -12.39 -0.24
N GLU A 51 -21.49 -11.27 -0.30
CA GLU A 51 -21.44 -10.22 0.72
C GLU A 51 -21.77 -10.79 2.11
N VAL A 52 -22.81 -11.64 2.22
CA VAL A 52 -23.15 -12.31 3.48
C VAL A 52 -22.02 -13.22 3.93
N LEU A 53 -21.48 -14.06 3.03
CA LEU A 53 -20.41 -15.00 3.39
C LEU A 53 -19.12 -14.30 3.82
N PHE A 54 -18.72 -13.23 3.12
CA PHE A 54 -17.55 -12.43 3.49
C PHE A 54 -17.75 -11.72 4.82
N ARG A 55 -18.96 -11.21 5.07
CA ARG A 55 -19.30 -10.60 6.36
C ARG A 55 -19.20 -11.62 7.50
N GLU A 56 -19.81 -12.78 7.33
CA GLU A 56 -19.76 -13.88 8.30
C GLU A 56 -18.33 -14.38 8.55
N ALA A 57 -17.48 -14.38 7.52
CA ALA A 57 -16.08 -14.75 7.66
C ALA A 57 -15.30 -13.78 8.56
N MET A 58 -15.60 -12.48 8.50
CA MET A 58 -14.96 -11.45 9.35
C MET A 58 -15.58 -11.34 10.74
N ASP A 59 -16.83 -11.76 10.91
CA ASP A 59 -17.51 -11.74 12.20
C ASP A 59 -16.77 -12.58 13.26
N GLY A 60 -16.72 -12.04 14.48
CA GLY A 60 -15.99 -12.66 15.58
C GLY A 60 -14.48 -12.76 15.35
N TYR A 61 -13.90 -12.01 14.39
CA TYR A 61 -12.49 -12.04 14.02
C TYR A 61 -11.99 -13.41 13.55
N ARG A 62 -12.88 -14.26 12.99
CA ARG A 62 -12.52 -15.55 12.39
C ARG A 62 -11.56 -15.41 11.21
N PHE A 63 -11.72 -14.34 10.45
CA PHE A 63 -10.82 -13.88 9.41
C PHE A 63 -10.60 -12.38 9.57
N LEU A 64 -9.36 -11.94 9.46
CA LEU A 64 -9.00 -10.53 9.51
C LEU A 64 -8.26 -10.17 8.21
N PRO A 65 -8.87 -9.36 7.32
CA PRO A 65 -8.17 -8.87 6.15
C PRO A 65 -6.96 -8.03 6.54
N ALA A 66 -5.99 -7.93 5.63
CA ALA A 66 -4.84 -7.07 5.83
C ALA A 66 -5.25 -5.59 5.94
N GLY A 67 -4.44 -4.79 6.64
CA GLY A 67 -4.79 -3.42 7.02
C GLY A 67 -5.19 -2.52 5.84
N ARG A 68 -4.51 -2.61 4.68
CA ARG A 68 -4.88 -1.83 3.48
C ARG A 68 -6.26 -2.18 2.92
N ILE A 69 -6.68 -3.45 3.04
CA ILE A 69 -8.02 -3.87 2.64
C ILE A 69 -9.06 -3.25 3.57
N VAL A 70 -8.84 -3.32 4.89
CA VAL A 70 -9.77 -2.76 5.88
C VAL A 70 -9.90 -1.23 5.74
N ALA A 71 -8.77 -0.55 5.57
CA ALA A 71 -8.72 0.91 5.45
C ALA A 71 -9.24 1.44 4.11
N GLY A 72 -9.08 0.67 3.02
CA GLY A 72 -9.34 1.17 1.65
C GLY A 72 -10.62 0.66 0.99
N ALA A 73 -11.03 -0.59 1.24
CA ALA A 73 -12.12 -1.22 0.49
C ALA A 73 -13.46 -0.49 0.72
N GLY A 74 -14.15 -0.14 -0.36
CA GLY A 74 -15.46 0.53 -0.29
C GLY A 74 -15.42 1.98 0.22
N THR A 75 -14.24 2.60 0.29
CA THR A 75 -14.10 4.01 0.74
C THR A 75 -14.22 5.03 -0.39
N GLY A 76 -14.11 4.59 -1.65
CA GLY A 76 -14.07 5.48 -2.81
C GLY A 76 -12.78 6.30 -2.94
N ARG A 77 -11.77 6.04 -2.11
CA ARG A 77 -10.46 6.71 -2.15
C ARG A 77 -9.55 6.03 -3.17
N ASP A 78 -8.72 6.82 -3.84
CA ASP A 78 -7.69 6.33 -4.78
C ASP A 78 -6.47 5.76 -4.04
N VAL A 79 -6.66 4.58 -3.42
CA VAL A 79 -5.64 3.85 -2.68
C VAL A 79 -5.52 2.41 -3.18
N THR A 80 -4.37 1.78 -2.96
CA THR A 80 -4.21 0.37 -3.27
C THR A 80 -4.69 -0.53 -2.13
N LEU A 81 -5.30 -1.66 -2.47
CA LEU A 81 -5.67 -2.70 -1.49
C LEU A 81 -4.54 -3.74 -1.29
N PHE A 82 -3.49 -3.69 -2.12
CA PHE A 82 -2.31 -4.54 -1.96
C PHE A 82 -1.35 -3.94 -0.94
N ASN A 83 -0.80 -4.78 -0.06
CA ASN A 83 0.13 -4.32 0.97
C ASN A 83 1.58 -4.32 0.47
N CYS A 84 1.95 -5.30 -0.36
CA CYS A 84 3.35 -5.59 -0.68
C CYS A 84 3.56 -5.58 -2.19
N PHE A 85 4.56 -4.82 -2.62
CA PHE A 85 5.01 -4.72 -4.01
C PHE A 85 6.48 -5.07 -4.08
N VAL A 86 6.81 -6.03 -4.95
CA VAL A 86 8.19 -6.28 -5.37
C VAL A 86 8.34 -5.64 -6.73
N MET A 87 9.19 -4.63 -6.79
CA MET A 87 9.33 -3.79 -7.96
C MET A 87 10.35 -4.42 -8.91
N GLY A 88 10.25 -4.05 -10.19
CA GLY A 88 11.05 -4.64 -11.25
C GLY A 88 12.55 -4.32 -11.15
N GLU A 89 13.29 -4.83 -12.12
CA GLU A 89 14.72 -4.55 -12.27
C GLU A 89 14.97 -3.03 -12.40
N ILE A 90 15.95 -2.52 -11.65
CA ILE A 90 16.40 -1.13 -11.78
C ILE A 90 17.43 -1.07 -12.91
N PRO A 91 17.15 -0.39 -14.04
CA PRO A 91 18.15 -0.27 -15.09
C PRO A 91 19.33 0.58 -14.60
N ASP A 92 20.56 0.11 -14.81
CA ASP A 92 21.81 0.78 -14.39
C ASP A 92 22.17 2.01 -15.25
N THR A 93 21.22 2.94 -15.30
CA THR A 93 21.29 4.23 -15.99
C THR A 93 20.59 5.27 -15.13
N MET A 94 20.98 6.54 -15.23
CA MET A 94 20.38 7.59 -14.41
C MET A 94 18.87 7.73 -14.67
N ALA A 95 18.45 7.65 -15.93
CA ALA A 95 17.03 7.69 -16.29
C ALA A 95 16.26 6.49 -15.72
N GLY A 96 16.81 5.28 -15.80
CA GLY A 96 16.19 4.07 -15.24
C GLY A 96 16.03 4.15 -13.72
N ILE A 97 17.09 4.57 -13.01
CA ILE A 97 17.06 4.74 -11.55
C ILE A 97 15.95 5.71 -11.14
N PHE A 98 15.88 6.89 -11.77
CA PHE A 98 14.90 7.90 -11.37
C PHE A 98 13.47 7.57 -11.83
N GLU A 99 13.27 6.82 -12.92
CA GLU A 99 11.95 6.32 -13.27
C GLU A 99 11.48 5.26 -12.27
N SER A 100 12.36 4.32 -11.87
CA SER A 100 12.04 3.35 -10.81
C SER A 100 11.74 4.02 -9.47
N LEU A 101 12.44 5.11 -9.12
CA LEU A 101 12.15 5.90 -7.92
C LEU A 101 10.78 6.57 -8.01
N LYS A 102 10.42 7.12 -9.17
CA LYS A 102 9.11 7.73 -9.40
C LYS A 102 7.98 6.70 -9.26
N GLU A 103 8.15 5.51 -9.80
CA GLU A 103 7.20 4.40 -9.59
C GLU A 103 7.06 4.07 -8.11
N ALA A 104 8.18 3.95 -7.40
CA ALA A 104 8.22 3.73 -5.95
C ALA A 104 7.37 4.76 -5.19
N ALA A 105 7.56 6.04 -5.53
CA ALA A 105 6.87 7.16 -4.91
C ALA A 105 5.35 7.10 -5.14
N LEU A 106 4.92 6.81 -6.37
CA LEU A 106 3.50 6.69 -6.73
C LEU A 106 2.82 5.51 -6.04
N THR A 107 3.50 4.36 -5.96
CA THR A 107 2.99 3.19 -5.22
C THR A 107 2.86 3.49 -3.73
N MET A 108 3.86 4.16 -3.14
CA MET A 108 3.83 4.53 -1.72
C MET A 108 2.75 5.58 -1.41
N GLN A 109 2.53 6.54 -2.32
CA GLN A 109 1.45 7.53 -2.22
C GLN A 109 0.07 6.85 -2.12
N GLN A 110 -0.11 5.73 -2.80
CA GLN A 110 -1.35 4.94 -2.75
C GLN A 110 -1.43 4.02 -1.52
N GLY A 111 -0.38 3.95 -0.70
CA GLY A 111 -0.29 3.13 0.51
C GLY A 111 0.48 1.82 0.34
N GLY A 112 1.03 1.52 -0.83
CA GLY A 112 1.78 0.28 -1.05
C GLY A 112 3.12 0.25 -0.32
N GLY A 113 3.46 -0.87 0.31
CA GLY A 113 4.81 -1.15 0.78
C GLY A 113 5.67 -1.67 -0.38
N ILE A 114 6.84 -1.09 -0.59
CA ILE A 114 7.70 -1.34 -1.76
C ILE A 114 9.00 -2.06 -1.36
N GLY A 115 9.43 -3.00 -2.20
CA GLY A 115 10.73 -3.66 -2.13
C GLY A 115 11.42 -3.67 -3.49
N TYR A 116 12.74 -3.47 -3.50
CA TYR A 116 13.56 -3.40 -4.70
C TYR A 116 14.82 -4.24 -4.54
N ASP A 117 15.29 -4.81 -5.65
CA ASP A 117 16.65 -5.36 -5.77
C ASP A 117 17.56 -4.31 -6.42
N PHE A 118 18.56 -3.84 -5.67
CA PHE A 118 19.55 -2.86 -6.14
C PHE A 118 20.80 -3.51 -6.74
N SER A 119 20.86 -4.85 -6.82
CA SER A 119 22.05 -5.60 -7.25
C SER A 119 22.43 -5.36 -8.72
N THR A 120 21.51 -4.80 -9.52
CA THR A 120 21.77 -4.43 -10.91
C THR A 120 22.59 -3.14 -11.05
N LEU A 121 22.63 -2.30 -10.01
CA LEU A 121 23.41 -1.08 -10.03
C LEU A 121 24.89 -1.40 -9.86
N ARG A 122 25.72 -0.83 -10.74
CA ARG A 122 27.17 -1.04 -10.69
C ARG A 122 27.75 -0.60 -9.33
N PRO A 123 28.77 -1.31 -8.82
CA PRO A 123 29.35 -1.00 -7.52
C PRO A 123 30.06 0.36 -7.50
N LYS A 124 30.27 0.88 -6.31
CA LYS A 124 31.03 2.12 -6.11
C LYS A 124 32.44 2.01 -6.71
N GLY A 125 32.88 3.04 -7.42
CA GLY A 125 34.18 3.04 -8.10
C GLY A 125 34.16 2.42 -9.50
N ALA A 126 33.03 1.84 -9.95
CA ALA A 126 32.92 1.37 -11.32
C ALA A 126 32.92 2.55 -12.31
N PRO A 127 33.64 2.46 -13.45
CA PRO A 127 33.76 3.57 -14.38
C PRO A 127 32.43 3.88 -15.08
N VAL A 128 32.04 5.16 -15.12
CA VAL A 128 30.87 5.65 -15.84
C VAL A 128 31.28 6.15 -17.21
N LYS A 129 31.01 5.35 -18.24
CA LYS A 129 31.31 5.70 -19.64
C LYS A 129 30.60 7.00 -20.02
N GLY A 130 31.33 7.89 -20.71
CA GLY A 130 30.80 9.15 -21.24
C GLY A 130 30.89 10.35 -20.28
N VAL A 131 31.03 10.13 -18.97
CA VAL A 131 31.12 11.21 -17.97
C VAL A 131 32.53 11.33 -17.36
N GLY A 132 33.36 10.28 -17.48
CA GLY A 132 34.72 10.29 -16.94
C GLY A 132 34.77 10.30 -15.41
N ALA A 133 33.70 9.82 -14.76
CA ALA A 133 33.54 9.76 -13.32
C ALA A 133 33.34 8.31 -12.85
N ASP A 134 33.49 8.12 -11.55
CA ASP A 134 33.24 6.84 -10.89
C ASP A 134 31.80 6.78 -10.36
N ALA A 135 31.22 5.58 -10.38
CA ALA A 135 29.87 5.36 -9.87
C ALA A 135 29.84 5.49 -8.33
N SER A 136 28.72 6.01 -7.81
CA SER A 136 28.45 6.14 -6.38
C SER A 136 28.09 4.81 -5.70
N GLY A 137 27.65 3.82 -6.47
CA GLY A 137 27.21 2.51 -6.00
C GLY A 137 25.76 2.50 -5.47
N PRO A 138 25.20 1.30 -5.26
CA PRO A 138 23.79 1.12 -4.90
C PRO A 138 23.38 1.80 -3.60
N LEU A 139 24.22 1.77 -2.55
CA LEU A 139 23.89 2.35 -1.24
C LEU A 139 23.59 3.85 -1.33
N SER A 140 24.34 4.58 -2.14
CA SER A 140 24.12 6.02 -2.32
C SER A 140 22.76 6.32 -2.98
N PHE A 141 22.27 5.42 -3.83
CA PHE A 141 20.92 5.54 -4.40
C PHE A 141 19.84 5.07 -3.42
N MET A 142 20.12 4.08 -2.57
CA MET A 142 19.21 3.68 -1.50
C MET A 142 18.91 4.84 -0.54
N ASP A 143 19.87 5.72 -0.27
CA ASP A 143 19.65 6.95 0.51
C ASP A 143 18.60 7.89 -0.15
N VAL A 144 18.52 7.89 -1.48
CA VAL A 144 17.51 8.66 -2.23
C VAL A 144 16.11 8.05 -2.05
N TRP A 145 16.00 6.72 -2.12
CA TRP A 145 14.74 6.01 -1.81
C TRP A 145 14.30 6.26 -0.37
N ASP A 146 15.22 6.17 0.58
CA ASP A 146 14.96 6.41 1.99
C ASP A 146 14.50 7.86 2.26
N ALA A 147 15.12 8.84 1.60
CA ALA A 147 14.65 10.23 1.64
C ALA A 147 13.23 10.39 1.05
N MET A 148 12.93 9.70 -0.05
CA MET A 148 11.58 9.66 -0.62
C MET A 148 10.58 9.03 0.37
N CYS A 149 10.91 7.90 1.00
CA CYS A 149 10.06 7.23 1.98
C CYS A 149 9.74 8.10 3.20
N ARG A 150 10.71 8.89 3.68
CA ARG A 150 10.46 9.85 4.76
C ARG A 150 9.55 11.01 4.37
N THR A 151 9.52 11.36 3.09
CA THR A 151 8.77 12.51 2.58
C THR A 151 7.31 12.13 2.29
N ILE A 152 7.09 10.93 1.75
CA ILE A 152 5.75 10.43 1.41
C ILE A 152 5.22 9.65 2.61
N MET A 153 4.36 10.28 3.41
CA MET A 153 3.67 9.57 4.50
C MET A 153 2.48 8.78 3.94
N SER A 154 2.42 7.49 4.28
CA SER A 154 1.37 6.53 3.88
C SER A 154 0.45 6.11 5.02
#